data_AF-A0A1D1YD11-F1
#
_entry.id   AF-A0A1D1YD11-F1
#
_cell.length_a   1.000
_cell.length_b   1.000
_cell.length_c   1.000
_cell.angle_alpha   90.00
_cell.angle_beta   90.00
_cell.angle_gamma   90.00
#
_symmetry.space_group_name_H-M   'P 1'
#
loop_
_entity.id
_entity.type
_entity.pdbx_description
1 polymer ?
#
loop_
_entity_poly.entity_id
_entity_poly.type
_entity_poly.pdbx_seq_one_letter_code
_entity_poly.pdbx_strand_id
1 'polypeptide(L)'
;MGSCLSKCTPCKFTACCRGSQFKTTVDEAPYGDDEEKSEANGLPVFQEFSFEQLRLATSGFALENIVSEHGEKAPNVVYKGKLDAQRRIAVKRFNRSAWPDPRQFLEEARSVGQLRNHRFANLLGCCCEGDERLLVAEYMPNETLAKHLFHWETQPMKWSMRLRVVLYLAQALEYCTSKGRALYHDLNAYRVLFDDDGNPRLSCFGLMKNSRDGKSYSTNLAFTPPEYLRTGRITPESVIYSFGTLLLDVLSGKHIPPSHALDLIRDRNFLMLTDSCLEGQISNEDGTELVRLASRCLQYEPRERPNPKSLVAALAPLQKEIEVPSYVLMGIPHGDAPTLESLSLSPLGEACFRMDLTAIHEILEKIGYKDDEGTANELSFQMWTSQMQETLNSKKKGDSAFRHKDFNAAIECYTQFIDVGTMVSPTVFARRCLSYLMSDMPQQALNDAMQAQVISPTWPTACYLQAATLFALGMKNEAQEALKDGSALEARRNGGPGN
;
A
#
# COMPACT_ATOMS: atom_id res chain seq x y z
N MET A 1 -63.95 41.50 38.30
CA MET A 1 -63.58 40.99 39.65
C MET A 1 -62.53 39.91 39.43
N GLY A 2 -61.30 39.94 39.89
CA GLY A 2 -60.47 40.86 40.64
C GLY A 2 -59.06 40.27 40.57
N SER A 3 -58.10 41.10 40.21
CA SER A 3 -56.67 40.83 40.01
C SER A 3 -55.90 40.61 41.31
N CYS A 4 -54.71 39.99 41.24
CA CYS A 4 -53.51 40.59 41.85
C CYS A 4 -52.20 40.00 41.28
N LEU A 5 -51.45 40.90 40.65
CA LEU A 5 -50.02 40.83 40.32
C LEU A 5 -49.22 41.39 41.51
N SER A 6 -47.98 40.93 41.72
CA SER A 6 -46.92 41.80 42.23
C SER A 6 -45.55 41.44 41.64
N LYS A 7 -44.96 42.42 40.96
CA LYS A 7 -43.53 42.53 40.64
C LYS A 7 -42.86 43.33 41.77
N CYS A 8 -41.58 43.10 42.04
CA CYS A 8 -40.60 44.18 42.20
C CYS A 8 -39.15 43.65 42.18
N THR A 9 -38.26 44.48 41.65
CA THR A 9 -36.89 44.21 41.17
C THR A 9 -35.86 45.00 42.02
N PRO A 10 -34.56 45.16 41.65
CA PRO A 10 -33.39 44.74 42.43
C PRO A 10 -32.61 45.88 43.13
N CYS A 11 -31.60 45.53 43.95
CA CYS A 11 -30.57 46.48 44.41
C CYS A 11 -29.16 46.01 44.03
N LYS A 12 -28.43 46.88 43.31
CA LYS A 12 -26.98 46.82 43.06
C LYS A 12 -26.27 47.59 44.18
N PHE A 13 -25.13 47.10 44.68
CA PHE A 13 -24.05 47.95 45.19
C PHE A 13 -22.68 47.26 45.02
N THR A 14 -21.68 48.09 44.77
CA THR A 14 -20.37 47.83 44.19
C THR A 14 -19.26 47.74 45.25
N ALA A 15 -18.24 46.92 44.93
CA ALA A 15 -16.83 46.83 45.36
C ALA A 15 -16.26 47.66 46.54
N CYS A 16 -15.42 47.01 47.36
CA CYS A 16 -14.16 47.60 47.86
C CYS A 16 -13.13 46.51 48.27
N CYS A 17 -11.88 46.65 47.81
CA CYS A 17 -10.74 45.78 48.08
C CYS A 17 -9.90 46.27 49.28
N ARG A 18 -9.31 45.33 50.06
CA ARG A 18 -8.06 45.35 50.87
C ARG A 18 -8.13 44.11 51.78
N GLY A 19 -7.22 43.14 51.89
CA GLY A 19 -5.78 43.11 51.67
C GLY A 19 -5.07 42.95 53.02
N SER A 20 -4.74 41.72 53.45
CA SER A 20 -3.57 41.41 54.31
C SER A 20 -3.30 39.91 54.39
N GLN A 21 -2.03 39.58 54.30
CA GLN A 21 -1.40 38.26 54.22
C GLN A 21 -1.20 37.61 55.60
N PHE A 22 -1.22 36.28 55.66
CA PHE A 22 -0.31 35.48 56.49
C PHE A 22 -0.05 34.11 55.81
N LYS A 23 1.23 33.83 55.52
CA LYS A 23 1.82 32.54 55.08
C LYS A 23 1.82 31.55 56.28
N THR A 24 1.84 30.22 56.14
CA THR A 24 2.99 29.40 55.69
C THR A 24 2.57 27.93 55.38
N THR A 25 2.86 27.49 54.15
CA THR A 25 3.53 26.25 53.65
C THR A 25 3.34 24.88 54.32
N VAL A 26 2.94 23.87 53.52
CA VAL A 26 3.76 22.70 53.09
C VAL A 26 3.34 22.28 51.66
N ASP A 27 4.32 22.01 50.80
CA ASP A 27 4.25 21.59 49.38
C ASP A 27 3.79 20.13 49.18
N GLU A 28 3.10 19.84 48.05
CA GLU A 28 3.51 18.77 47.10
C GLU A 28 2.68 18.78 45.78
N ALA A 29 3.42 18.97 44.68
CA ALA A 29 3.23 18.59 43.26
C ALA A 29 1.94 19.00 42.46
N PRO A 30 2.08 19.82 41.40
CA PRO A 30 1.12 19.89 40.31
C PRO A 30 1.31 18.70 39.34
N TYR A 31 0.21 17.99 39.09
CA TYR A 31 0.09 17.03 37.98
C TYR A 31 0.52 17.70 36.68
N GLY A 32 1.48 17.08 35.99
CA GLY A 32 1.99 17.55 34.71
C GLY A 32 0.90 17.53 33.64
N ASP A 33 0.80 18.65 32.93
CA ASP A 33 0.25 18.66 31.59
C ASP A 33 1.18 17.82 30.71
N ASP A 34 0.81 16.56 30.49
CA ASP A 34 1.34 15.79 29.36
C ASP A 34 0.73 16.39 28.09
N GLU A 35 1.39 17.45 27.60
CA GLU A 35 1.36 17.80 26.19
C GLU A 35 1.82 16.56 25.42
N GLU A 36 0.88 15.79 24.88
CA GLU A 36 1.12 14.95 23.72
C GLU A 36 1.67 15.88 22.61
N LYS A 37 3.00 15.99 22.55
CA LYS A 37 3.73 16.39 21.35
C LYS A 37 3.48 15.33 20.29
N SER A 38 2.29 15.39 19.72
CA SER A 38 1.96 14.83 18.42
C SER A 38 2.96 15.39 17.42
N GLU A 39 3.54 14.52 16.59
CA GLU A 39 4.47 14.80 15.49
C GLU A 39 3.86 15.71 14.40
N ALA A 40 3.50 16.95 14.76
CA ALA A 40 3.06 17.97 13.82
C ALA A 40 4.28 18.69 13.23
N ASN A 41 5.13 18.00 12.46
CA ASN A 41 6.34 18.60 11.90
C ASN A 41 6.63 18.29 10.42
N GLY A 42 5.58 18.11 9.59
CA GLY A 42 5.79 17.97 8.14
C GLY A 42 4.57 18.06 7.22
N LEU A 43 3.33 18.12 7.75
CA LEU A 43 2.14 18.17 6.91
C LEU A 43 1.90 19.59 6.35
N PRO A 44 1.66 19.76 5.04
CA PRO A 44 1.58 21.10 4.44
C PRO A 44 0.37 21.92 4.91
N VAL A 45 0.62 23.21 5.13
CA VAL A 45 -0.40 24.18 5.56
C VAL A 45 -1.40 24.43 4.42
N PHE A 46 -2.66 24.69 4.78
CA PHE A 46 -3.69 25.06 3.81
C PHE A 46 -3.35 26.39 3.12
N GLN A 47 -3.48 26.46 1.81
CA GLN A 47 -3.21 27.66 1.03
C GLN A 47 -4.21 27.90 -0.10
N GLU A 48 -4.25 29.12 -0.62
CA GLU A 48 -5.03 29.46 -1.81
C GLU A 48 -4.12 29.35 -3.04
N PHE A 49 -4.63 28.70 -4.09
CA PHE A 49 -3.96 28.53 -5.37
C PHE A 49 -4.63 29.41 -6.42
N SER A 50 -3.84 29.95 -7.35
CA SER A 50 -4.42 30.63 -8.52
C SER A 50 -5.01 29.62 -9.50
N PHE A 51 -6.00 30.06 -10.28
CA PHE A 51 -6.58 29.24 -11.34
C PHE A 51 -5.53 28.88 -12.38
N GLU A 52 -4.63 29.81 -12.72
CA GLU A 52 -3.57 29.57 -13.69
C GLU A 52 -2.62 28.45 -13.27
N GLN A 53 -2.21 28.45 -12.00
CA GLN A 53 -1.38 27.37 -11.44
C GLN A 53 -2.06 26.01 -11.56
N LEU A 54 -3.34 25.92 -11.22
CA LEU A 54 -4.08 24.64 -11.28
C LEU A 54 -4.40 24.23 -12.72
N ARG A 55 -4.61 25.19 -13.61
CA ARG A 55 -4.74 24.96 -15.05
C ARG A 55 -3.47 24.34 -15.61
N LEU A 56 -2.29 24.93 -15.32
CA LEU A 56 -1.01 24.38 -15.75
C LEU A 56 -0.74 23.01 -15.13
N ALA A 57 -0.97 22.85 -13.81
CA ALA A 57 -0.74 21.60 -13.10
C ALA A 57 -1.58 20.42 -13.61
N THR A 58 -2.71 20.68 -14.27
CA THR A 58 -3.63 19.67 -14.82
C THR A 58 -3.63 19.61 -16.34
N SER A 59 -2.66 20.26 -17.00
CA SER A 59 -2.57 20.38 -18.47
C SER A 59 -3.84 20.96 -19.11
N GLY A 60 -4.44 21.96 -18.48
CA GLY A 60 -5.68 22.59 -18.92
C GLY A 60 -6.95 21.80 -18.54
N PHE A 61 -6.91 21.03 -17.45
CA PHE A 61 -7.96 20.08 -17.07
C PHE A 61 -8.19 19.01 -18.15
N ALA A 62 -7.10 18.44 -18.66
CA ALA A 62 -7.15 17.46 -19.74
C ALA A 62 -7.92 16.19 -19.36
N LEU A 63 -8.54 15.56 -20.36
CA LEU A 63 -9.39 14.37 -20.20
C LEU A 63 -8.63 13.19 -19.59
N GLU A 64 -7.39 12.97 -20.02
CA GLU A 64 -6.51 11.90 -19.53
C GLU A 64 -6.08 12.08 -18.06
N ASN A 65 -6.32 13.26 -17.49
CA ASN A 65 -6.06 13.55 -16.09
C ASN A 65 -7.26 13.30 -15.19
N ILE A 66 -8.42 12.93 -15.72
CA ILE A 66 -9.59 12.59 -14.88
C ILE A 66 -9.34 11.27 -14.16
N VAL A 67 -9.54 11.28 -12.83
CA VAL A 67 -9.42 10.09 -11.96
C VAL A 67 -10.74 9.70 -11.29
N SER A 68 -11.80 10.49 -11.46
CA SER A 68 -13.14 10.17 -10.97
C SER A 68 -13.93 9.32 -11.98
N GLU A 69 -14.66 8.31 -11.50
CA GLU A 69 -15.32 7.29 -12.33
C GLU A 69 -16.25 7.78 -13.44
N HIS A 70 -16.99 8.86 -13.21
CA HIS A 70 -18.08 9.28 -14.11
C HIS A 70 -17.60 10.23 -15.23
N GLY A 71 -16.28 10.40 -15.37
CA GLY A 71 -15.68 11.27 -16.39
C GLY A 71 -16.19 12.71 -16.31
N GLU A 72 -16.21 13.40 -17.45
CA GLU A 72 -16.69 14.79 -17.55
C GLU A 72 -18.19 14.97 -17.28
N LYS A 73 -18.98 13.90 -17.40
CA LYS A 73 -20.44 13.96 -17.21
C LYS A 73 -20.83 14.04 -15.73
N ALA A 74 -19.87 13.86 -14.83
CA ALA A 74 -20.07 14.00 -13.40
C ALA A 74 -20.33 15.48 -13.03
N PRO A 75 -21.21 15.76 -12.05
CA PRO A 75 -21.41 17.13 -11.56
C PRO A 75 -20.15 17.72 -10.91
N ASN A 76 -19.25 16.87 -10.40
CA ASN A 76 -17.96 17.24 -9.85
C ASN A 76 -16.90 16.25 -10.37
N VAL A 77 -15.84 16.77 -10.97
CA VAL A 77 -14.79 15.96 -11.61
C VAL A 77 -13.50 16.11 -10.83
N VAL A 78 -12.75 15.02 -10.63
CA VAL A 78 -11.45 15.05 -9.96
C VAL A 78 -10.35 14.78 -10.98
N TYR A 79 -9.35 15.66 -11.00
CA TYR A 79 -8.19 15.58 -11.89
C TYR A 79 -6.93 15.25 -11.09
N LYS A 80 -6.05 14.41 -11.61
CA LYS A 80 -4.65 14.36 -11.18
C LYS A 80 -3.89 15.53 -11.76
N GLY A 81 -2.93 16.05 -11.01
CA GLY A 81 -2.06 17.12 -11.47
C GLY A 81 -0.72 17.12 -10.75
N LYS A 82 0.19 17.98 -11.23
CA LYS A 82 1.53 18.11 -10.68
C LYS A 82 1.91 19.58 -10.58
N LEU A 83 2.19 20.04 -9.37
CA LEU A 83 2.69 21.40 -9.11
C LEU A 83 4.17 21.51 -9.47
N ASP A 84 4.68 22.74 -9.63
CA ASP A 84 6.06 23.03 -10.03
C ASP A 84 7.12 22.36 -9.13
N ALA A 85 6.84 22.24 -7.83
CA ALA A 85 7.64 21.50 -6.85
C ALA A 85 7.58 19.97 -7.00
N GLN A 86 7.17 19.45 -8.17
CA GLN A 86 6.94 18.04 -8.50
C GLN A 86 5.90 17.32 -7.63
N ARG A 87 5.19 18.04 -6.76
CA ARG A 87 4.16 17.49 -5.88
C ARG A 87 2.93 17.08 -6.68
N ARG A 88 2.56 15.80 -6.61
CA ARG A 88 1.31 15.30 -7.18
C ARG A 88 0.12 15.75 -6.33
N ILE A 89 -0.94 16.21 -7.00
CA ILE A 89 -2.17 16.72 -6.38
C ILE A 89 -3.41 16.11 -7.02
N ALA A 90 -4.49 16.05 -6.24
CA ALA A 90 -5.83 15.79 -6.74
C ALA A 90 -6.63 17.10 -6.71
N VAL A 91 -7.22 17.49 -7.84
CA VAL A 91 -7.99 18.73 -8.00
C VAL A 91 -9.45 18.38 -8.25
N LYS A 92 -10.31 18.57 -7.25
CA LYS A 92 -11.77 18.43 -7.40
C LYS A 92 -12.34 19.74 -7.93
N ARG A 93 -12.87 19.71 -9.15
CA ARG A 93 -13.53 20.84 -9.81
C ARG A 93 -15.04 20.70 -9.68
N PHE A 94 -15.65 21.70 -9.08
CA PHE A 94 -17.09 21.76 -8.91
C PHE A 94 -17.76 22.43 -10.11
N ASN A 95 -19.03 22.11 -10.34
CA ASN A 95 -19.86 22.91 -11.25
C ASN A 95 -19.98 24.36 -10.72
N ARG A 96 -20.01 25.34 -11.62
CA ARG A 96 -20.13 26.79 -11.32
C ARG A 96 -21.31 27.10 -10.39
N SER A 97 -22.43 26.38 -10.53
CA SER A 97 -23.63 26.59 -9.70
C SER A 97 -23.60 25.89 -8.33
N ALA A 98 -22.63 25.02 -8.06
CA ALA A 98 -22.58 24.24 -6.82
C ALA A 98 -22.25 25.10 -5.60
N TRP A 99 -21.36 26.09 -5.77
CA TRP A 99 -20.89 26.98 -4.72
C TRP A 99 -20.83 28.43 -5.25
N PRO A 100 -21.97 29.11 -5.40
CA PRO A 100 -22.04 30.42 -6.05
C PRO A 100 -21.26 31.49 -5.27
N ASP A 101 -21.34 31.49 -3.94
CA ASP A 101 -20.60 32.44 -3.09
C ASP A 101 -19.16 31.97 -2.84
N PRO A 102 -18.13 32.66 -3.39
CA PRO A 102 -16.74 32.28 -3.20
C PRO A 102 -16.28 32.40 -1.74
N ARG A 103 -16.86 33.32 -0.95
CA ARG A 103 -16.46 33.50 0.46
C ARG A 103 -16.87 32.32 1.31
N GLN A 104 -18.10 31.83 1.13
CA GLN A 104 -18.60 30.63 1.82
C GLN A 104 -17.82 29.39 1.41
N PHE A 105 -17.49 29.26 0.12
CA PHE A 105 -16.65 28.16 -0.36
C PHE A 105 -15.27 28.19 0.29
N LEU A 106 -14.62 29.36 0.33
CA LEU A 106 -13.30 29.53 0.94
C LEU A 106 -13.34 29.24 2.44
N GLU A 107 -14.36 29.72 3.16
CA GLU A 107 -14.52 29.49 4.60
C GLU A 107 -14.68 28.00 4.91
N GLU A 108 -15.55 27.29 4.17
CA GLU A 108 -15.76 25.85 4.33
C GLU A 108 -14.51 25.05 3.93
N ALA A 109 -13.84 25.42 2.83
CA ALA A 109 -12.58 24.81 2.41
C ALA A 109 -11.48 25.01 3.44
N ARG A 110 -11.37 26.21 4.02
CA ARG A 110 -10.39 26.51 5.07
C ARG A 110 -10.69 25.76 6.35
N SER A 111 -11.97 25.62 6.72
CA SER A 111 -12.40 24.80 7.86
C SER A 111 -11.96 23.34 7.71
N VAL A 112 -12.19 22.73 6.55
CA VAL A 112 -11.69 21.37 6.24
C VAL A 112 -10.16 21.35 6.16
N GLY A 113 -9.56 22.41 5.63
CA GLY A 113 -8.13 22.62 5.52
C GLY A 113 -7.38 22.70 6.85
N GLN A 114 -8.07 22.86 7.99
CA GLN A 114 -7.44 22.79 9.31
C GLN A 114 -7.23 21.35 9.79
N LEU A 115 -7.92 20.38 9.21
CA LEU A 115 -7.77 18.98 9.58
C LEU A 115 -6.47 18.43 8.99
N ARG A 116 -5.63 17.87 9.85
CA ARG A 116 -4.33 17.28 9.49
C ARG A 116 -4.15 15.95 10.19
N ASN A 117 -4.18 14.87 9.42
CA ASN A 117 -4.01 13.52 9.93
C ASN A 117 -3.46 12.58 8.84
N HIS A 118 -2.62 11.62 9.23
CA HIS A 118 -2.08 10.59 8.33
C HIS A 118 -3.13 9.60 7.82
N ARG A 119 -4.35 9.60 8.39
CA ARG A 119 -5.50 8.82 7.89
C ARG A 119 -6.33 9.55 6.83
N PHE A 120 -5.94 10.76 6.40
CA PHE A 120 -6.56 11.46 5.28
C PHE A 120 -5.64 11.60 4.07
N ALA A 121 -6.28 11.68 2.90
CA ALA A 121 -5.75 12.49 1.81
C ALA A 121 -6.06 13.96 2.15
N ASN A 122 -5.09 14.66 2.76
CA ASN A 122 -5.32 15.96 3.38
C ASN A 122 -5.67 17.05 2.35
N LEU A 123 -6.50 18.02 2.77
CA LEU A 123 -6.84 19.17 1.94
C LEU A 123 -5.72 20.22 2.01
N LEU A 124 -5.02 20.39 0.88
CA LEU A 124 -3.88 21.28 0.73
C LEU A 124 -4.31 22.72 0.47
N GLY A 125 -5.45 22.92 -0.16
CA GLY A 125 -5.89 24.25 -0.51
C GLY A 125 -7.15 24.30 -1.35
N CYS A 126 -7.43 25.49 -1.87
CA CYS A 126 -8.53 25.72 -2.78
C CYS A 126 -8.21 26.82 -3.80
N CYS A 127 -9.04 26.95 -4.82
CA CYS A 127 -9.10 28.10 -5.73
C CYS A 127 -10.55 28.55 -5.86
N CYS A 128 -10.78 29.85 -5.74
CA CYS A 128 -12.08 30.50 -5.90
C CYS A 128 -12.05 31.71 -6.85
N GLU A 129 -11.05 31.77 -7.75
CA GLU A 129 -10.92 32.83 -8.75
C GLU A 129 -12.03 32.76 -9.80
N GLY A 130 -12.67 33.90 -10.07
CA GLY A 130 -13.79 33.99 -11.02
C GLY A 130 -14.93 33.03 -10.66
N ASP A 131 -15.38 32.26 -11.66
CA ASP A 131 -16.47 31.28 -11.53
C ASP A 131 -15.97 29.89 -11.10
N GLU A 132 -14.67 29.72 -10.88
CA GLU A 132 -14.08 28.41 -10.59
C GLU A 132 -14.13 28.12 -9.09
N ARG A 133 -14.43 26.86 -8.76
CA ARG A 133 -14.44 26.35 -7.38
C ARG A 133 -13.68 25.04 -7.39
N LEU A 134 -12.45 25.08 -6.88
CA LEU A 134 -11.52 23.96 -6.93
C LEU A 134 -11.04 23.64 -5.52
N LEU A 135 -11.02 22.36 -5.15
CA LEU A 135 -10.34 21.87 -3.95
C LEU A 135 -9.09 21.11 -4.36
N VAL A 136 -8.00 21.33 -3.65
CA VAL A 136 -6.69 20.73 -3.92
C VAL A 136 -6.31 19.83 -2.74
N ALA A 137 -6.14 18.54 -3.00
CA ALA A 137 -5.79 17.54 -2.00
C ALA A 137 -4.50 16.80 -2.38
N GLU A 138 -3.97 16.05 -1.42
CA GLU A 138 -2.91 15.07 -1.67
C GLU A 138 -3.36 14.04 -2.70
N TYR A 139 -2.50 13.74 -3.69
CA TYR A 139 -2.78 12.69 -4.65
C TYR A 139 -2.48 11.32 -4.05
N MET A 140 -3.41 10.39 -4.21
CA MET A 140 -3.32 9.01 -3.75
C MET A 140 -3.08 8.12 -4.98
N PRO A 141 -1.86 7.62 -5.20
CA PRO A 141 -1.49 6.99 -6.48
C PRO A 141 -1.98 5.55 -6.61
N ASN A 142 -2.31 4.88 -5.51
CA ASN A 142 -2.67 3.47 -5.49
C ASN A 142 -4.19 3.25 -5.51
N GLU A 143 -4.93 4.11 -6.23
CA GLU A 143 -6.35 3.96 -6.53
C GLU A 143 -7.29 3.89 -5.29
N THR A 144 -8.53 3.42 -5.49
CA THR A 144 -9.61 3.38 -4.49
C THR A 144 -9.81 1.99 -3.89
N LEU A 145 -10.48 1.89 -2.73
CA LEU A 145 -10.96 0.60 -2.20
C LEU A 145 -11.87 -0.11 -3.18
N ALA A 146 -12.74 0.61 -3.89
CA ALA A 146 -13.60 0.01 -4.90
C ALA A 146 -12.80 -0.70 -6.01
N LYS A 147 -11.71 -0.10 -6.48
CA LYS A 147 -10.81 -0.72 -7.47
C LYS A 147 -10.22 -2.03 -6.91
N HIS A 148 -9.68 -2.01 -5.70
CA HIS A 148 -8.99 -3.17 -5.12
C HIS A 148 -9.90 -4.24 -4.51
N LEU A 149 -11.16 -3.89 -4.20
CA LEU A 149 -12.11 -4.81 -3.58
C LEU A 149 -13.07 -5.42 -4.60
N PHE A 150 -13.61 -4.62 -5.53
CA PHE A 150 -14.64 -5.05 -6.48
C PHE A 150 -14.08 -5.34 -7.88
N HIS A 151 -12.95 -4.72 -8.23
CA HIS A 151 -12.40 -4.71 -9.60
C HIS A 151 -10.91 -5.08 -9.62
N TRP A 152 -10.52 -5.97 -8.71
CA TRP A 152 -9.14 -6.46 -8.60
C TRP A 152 -8.76 -7.27 -9.85
N GLU A 153 -7.48 -7.21 -10.23
CA GLU A 153 -6.96 -7.86 -11.44
C GLU A 153 -5.96 -8.98 -11.11
N THR A 154 -5.08 -8.74 -10.13
CA THR A 154 -4.00 -9.66 -9.76
C THR A 154 -4.43 -10.66 -8.70
N GLN A 155 -4.92 -10.16 -7.56
CA GLN A 155 -5.35 -10.96 -6.43
C GLN A 155 -6.48 -10.28 -5.65
N PRO A 156 -7.39 -11.06 -5.03
CA PRO A 156 -8.35 -10.51 -4.08
C PRO A 156 -7.67 -9.84 -2.90
N MET A 157 -8.26 -8.77 -2.36
CA MET A 157 -7.75 -8.10 -1.17
C MET A 157 -7.76 -9.04 0.05
N LYS A 158 -6.58 -9.22 0.67
CA LYS A 158 -6.36 -10.05 1.87
C LYS A 158 -7.20 -9.59 3.05
N TRP A 159 -7.59 -10.54 3.92
CA TRP A 159 -8.40 -10.25 5.11
C TRP A 159 -7.74 -9.24 6.06
N SER A 160 -6.44 -9.39 6.32
CA SER A 160 -5.65 -8.46 7.15
C SER A 160 -5.71 -7.02 6.61
N MET A 161 -5.67 -6.84 5.30
CA MET A 161 -5.79 -5.53 4.66
C MET A 161 -7.20 -4.96 4.77
N ARG A 162 -8.25 -5.78 4.60
CA ARG A 162 -9.65 -5.37 4.76
C ARG A 162 -9.92 -4.84 6.18
N LEU A 163 -9.39 -5.51 7.20
CA LEU A 163 -9.47 -5.08 8.59
C LEU A 163 -8.69 -3.78 8.86
N ARG A 164 -7.51 -3.63 8.23
CA ARG A 164 -6.72 -2.40 8.33
C ARG A 164 -7.45 -1.20 7.74
N VAL A 165 -8.10 -1.38 6.58
CA VAL A 165 -8.93 -0.36 5.92
C VAL A 165 -9.99 0.18 6.87
N VAL A 166 -10.81 -0.69 7.46
CA VAL A 166 -11.93 -0.26 8.29
C VAL A 166 -11.48 0.35 9.61
N LEU A 167 -10.38 -0.13 10.20
CA LEU A 167 -9.80 0.48 11.40
C LEU A 167 -9.27 1.89 11.10
N TYR A 168 -8.51 2.06 10.03
CA TYR A 168 -7.91 3.35 9.68
C TYR A 168 -8.98 4.39 9.32
N LEU A 169 -10.07 3.95 8.67
CA LEU A 169 -11.24 4.80 8.45
C LEU A 169 -11.94 5.16 9.76
N ALA A 170 -12.12 4.22 10.68
CA ALA A 170 -12.73 4.50 11.98
C ALA A 170 -11.90 5.54 12.76
N GLN A 171 -10.57 5.43 12.74
CA GLN A 171 -9.65 6.42 13.31
C GLN A 171 -9.77 7.79 12.63
N ALA A 172 -9.92 7.82 11.30
CA ALA A 172 -10.13 9.06 10.55
C ALA A 172 -11.46 9.74 10.96
N LEU A 173 -12.55 8.98 11.08
CA LEU A 173 -13.85 9.50 11.51
C LEU A 173 -13.86 9.96 12.97
N GLU A 174 -13.14 9.26 13.86
CA GLU A 174 -12.94 9.68 15.24
C GLU A 174 -12.20 11.01 15.31
N TYR A 175 -11.11 11.17 14.56
CA TYR A 175 -10.37 12.42 14.47
C TYR A 175 -11.25 13.56 13.91
N CYS A 176 -12.00 13.32 12.83
CA CYS A 176 -12.92 14.31 12.28
C CYS A 176 -13.92 14.80 13.33
N THR A 177 -14.50 13.86 14.08
CA THR A 177 -15.48 14.14 15.13
C THR A 177 -14.86 14.94 16.27
N SER A 178 -13.63 14.60 16.71
CA SER A 178 -12.94 15.33 17.76
C SER A 178 -12.55 16.77 17.37
N LYS A 179 -12.40 17.03 16.06
CA LYS A 179 -12.21 18.37 15.49
C LYS A 179 -13.52 19.10 15.14
N GLY A 180 -14.67 18.59 15.56
CA GLY A 180 -15.98 19.22 15.33
C GLY A 180 -16.53 19.04 13.91
N ARG A 181 -15.96 18.14 13.10
CA ARG A 181 -16.40 17.81 11.73
C ARG A 181 -16.98 16.40 11.67
N ALA A 182 -18.04 16.15 12.41
CA ALA A 182 -18.67 14.83 12.52
C ALA A 182 -19.47 14.39 11.26
N LEU A 183 -19.60 15.25 10.25
CA LEU A 183 -20.37 14.96 9.04
C LEU A 183 -19.43 14.56 7.90
N TYR A 184 -19.76 13.46 7.23
CA TYR A 184 -19.12 13.02 6.01
C TYR A 184 -20.20 12.72 4.97
N HIS A 185 -20.05 13.28 3.78
CA HIS A 185 -21.01 13.18 2.69
C HIS A 185 -20.62 12.01 1.78
N ASP A 186 -21.57 11.09 1.57
CA ASP A 186 -21.44 9.99 0.60
C ASP A 186 -20.24 9.06 0.88
N LEU A 187 -20.08 8.61 2.13
CA LEU A 187 -19.06 7.64 2.53
C LEU A 187 -19.34 6.28 1.86
N ASN A 188 -18.39 5.81 1.05
CA ASN A 188 -18.43 4.54 0.32
C ASN A 188 -17.01 4.13 -0.11
N ALA A 189 -16.88 2.99 -0.80
CA ALA A 189 -15.58 2.45 -1.20
C ALA A 189 -14.77 3.36 -2.14
N TYR A 190 -15.40 4.29 -2.86
CA TYR A 190 -14.70 5.27 -3.70
C TYR A 190 -14.10 6.44 -2.91
N ARG A 191 -14.46 6.58 -1.62
CA ARG A 191 -13.92 7.60 -0.72
C ARG A 191 -12.69 7.13 0.04
N VAL A 192 -12.39 5.84 -0.05
CA VAL A 192 -11.19 5.23 0.54
C VAL A 192 -10.15 5.12 -0.55
N LEU A 193 -8.99 5.74 -0.32
CA LEU A 193 -7.89 5.86 -1.26
C LEU A 193 -6.63 5.23 -0.67
N PHE A 194 -5.66 4.87 -1.49
CA PHE A 194 -4.37 4.34 -1.00
C PHE A 194 -3.21 5.28 -1.35
N ASP A 195 -2.42 5.61 -0.34
CA ASP A 195 -1.21 6.43 -0.51
C ASP A 195 -0.06 5.65 -1.15
N ASP A 196 1.11 6.29 -1.30
CA ASP A 196 2.32 5.71 -1.89
C ASP A 196 2.75 4.37 -1.26
N ASP A 197 2.55 4.20 0.05
CA ASP A 197 2.93 3.02 0.83
C ASP A 197 1.81 1.96 0.88
N GLY A 198 0.72 2.19 0.15
CA GLY A 198 -0.46 1.35 0.14
C GLY A 198 -1.32 1.48 1.41
N ASN A 199 -1.11 2.48 2.25
CA ASN A 199 -1.95 2.70 3.43
C ASN A 199 -3.31 3.31 3.05
N PRO A 200 -4.42 2.83 3.63
CA PRO A 200 -5.74 3.36 3.35
C PRO A 200 -5.94 4.71 4.02
N ARG A 201 -6.47 5.66 3.25
CA ARG A 201 -6.76 7.03 3.66
C ARG A 201 -8.16 7.45 3.24
N LEU A 202 -8.83 8.22 4.09
CA LEU A 202 -10.13 8.78 3.80
C LEU A 202 -9.97 10.07 2.98
N SER A 203 -10.71 10.20 1.88
CA SER A 203 -10.70 11.42 1.07
C SER A 203 -11.25 12.61 1.85
N CYS A 204 -10.53 13.74 1.89
CA CYS A 204 -11.05 14.97 2.51
C CYS A 204 -12.25 15.57 1.75
N PHE A 205 -12.44 15.24 0.47
CA PHE A 205 -13.49 15.84 -0.36
C PHE A 205 -14.91 15.52 0.10
N GLY A 206 -15.12 14.43 0.85
CA GLY A 206 -16.41 14.10 1.45
C GLY A 206 -16.71 14.89 2.72
N LEU A 207 -15.75 15.63 3.27
CA LEU A 207 -15.99 16.54 4.40
C LEU A 207 -16.67 17.84 3.98
N MET A 208 -16.76 18.11 2.67
CA MET A 208 -17.52 19.22 2.10
C MET A 208 -18.67 18.68 1.24
N LYS A 209 -19.80 19.39 1.23
CA LYS A 209 -20.91 19.06 0.35
C LYS A 209 -20.53 19.25 -1.13
N ASN A 210 -21.11 18.42 -1.99
CA ASN A 210 -20.98 18.51 -3.44
C ASN A 210 -21.64 19.78 -4.03
N SER A 211 -22.57 20.40 -3.31
CA SER A 211 -23.17 21.70 -3.60
C SER A 211 -23.77 22.25 -2.30
N ARG A 212 -23.82 23.57 -2.14
CA ARG A 212 -24.37 24.24 -0.95
C ARG A 212 -25.79 23.75 -0.61
N ASP A 213 -26.64 23.71 -1.62
CA ASP A 213 -28.05 23.32 -1.53
C ASP A 213 -28.30 21.89 -2.03
N GLY A 214 -27.23 21.18 -2.42
CA GLY A 214 -27.31 19.86 -3.03
C GLY A 214 -27.58 18.73 -2.04
N LYS A 215 -28.08 17.61 -2.58
CA LYS A 215 -28.18 16.35 -1.84
C LYS A 215 -26.79 15.86 -1.44
N SER A 216 -26.68 15.33 -0.24
CA SER A 216 -25.41 14.86 0.33
C SER A 216 -25.05 13.44 -0.07
N TYR A 217 -26.00 12.68 -0.63
CA TYR A 217 -25.76 11.36 -1.21
C TYR A 217 -25.91 11.48 -2.74
N SER A 218 -24.86 11.07 -3.44
CA SER A 218 -24.87 10.82 -4.90
C SER A 218 -25.11 9.35 -5.23
N THR A 219 -25.04 8.49 -4.21
CA THR A 219 -25.18 7.03 -4.30
C THR A 219 -26.64 6.58 -4.44
N ASN A 220 -26.79 5.31 -4.82
CA ASN A 220 -28.08 4.64 -4.90
C ASN A 220 -28.82 4.71 -3.54
N LEU A 221 -30.10 5.09 -3.58
CA LEU A 221 -30.96 5.23 -2.39
C LEU A 221 -31.02 3.96 -1.54
N ALA A 222 -30.75 2.79 -2.13
CA ALA A 222 -30.68 1.51 -1.42
C ALA A 222 -29.64 1.49 -0.28
N PHE A 223 -28.61 2.34 -0.32
CA PHE A 223 -27.53 2.40 0.67
C PHE A 223 -27.64 3.60 1.62
N THR A 224 -28.68 4.42 1.42
CA THR A 224 -28.86 5.66 2.14
C THR A 224 -29.47 5.39 3.53
N PRO A 225 -29.02 6.07 4.60
CA PRO A 225 -29.58 5.89 5.93
C PRO A 225 -31.10 6.19 5.95
N PRO A 226 -31.93 5.39 6.65
CA PRO A 226 -33.38 5.53 6.63
C PRO A 226 -33.87 6.93 7.01
N GLU A 227 -33.24 7.57 7.98
CA GLU A 227 -33.57 8.92 8.42
C GLU A 227 -33.24 10.00 7.39
N TYR A 228 -32.26 9.77 6.52
CA TYR A 228 -31.95 10.70 5.43
C TYR A 228 -33.05 10.70 4.38
N LEU A 229 -33.64 9.55 4.06
CA LEU A 229 -34.77 9.46 3.13
C LEU A 229 -35.97 10.27 3.61
N ARG A 230 -36.15 10.40 4.93
CA ARG A 230 -37.22 11.19 5.55
C ARG A 230 -36.88 12.67 5.70
N THR A 231 -35.64 13.01 6.05
CA THR A 231 -35.27 14.38 6.49
C THR A 231 -34.44 15.15 5.48
N GLY A 232 -33.78 14.45 4.54
CA GLY A 232 -32.81 15.03 3.60
C GLY A 232 -31.53 15.54 4.25
N ARG A 233 -31.28 15.26 5.54
CA ARG A 233 -30.16 15.80 6.32
C ARG A 233 -29.24 14.67 6.80
N ILE A 234 -27.93 14.89 6.68
CA ILE A 234 -26.92 13.99 7.26
C ILE A 234 -26.73 14.35 8.73
N THR A 235 -26.67 13.33 9.58
CA THR A 235 -26.26 13.42 10.97
C THR A 235 -24.98 12.61 11.21
N PRO A 236 -24.30 12.77 12.36
CA PRO A 236 -23.15 11.91 12.71
C PRO A 236 -23.50 10.42 12.64
N GLU A 237 -24.69 10.04 13.08
CA GLU A 237 -25.18 8.66 13.08
C GLU A 237 -25.46 8.15 11.67
N SER A 238 -25.83 9.03 10.73
CA SER A 238 -25.93 8.67 9.31
C SER A 238 -24.58 8.26 8.73
N VAL A 239 -23.48 8.89 9.15
CA VAL A 239 -22.11 8.50 8.74
C VAL A 239 -21.76 7.11 9.24
N ILE A 240 -22.17 6.77 10.46
CA ILE A 240 -21.98 5.43 11.04
C ILE A 240 -22.76 4.38 10.25
N TYR A 241 -23.97 4.70 9.79
CA TYR A 241 -24.72 3.80 8.92
C TYR A 241 -23.97 3.51 7.61
N SER A 242 -23.42 4.55 6.96
CA SER A 242 -22.57 4.37 5.78
C SER A 242 -21.26 3.63 6.07
N PHE A 243 -20.70 3.76 7.28
CA PHE A 243 -19.60 2.90 7.71
C PHE A 243 -20.05 1.43 7.81
N GLY A 244 -21.28 1.17 8.27
CA GLY A 244 -21.90 -0.15 8.25
C GLY A 244 -22.01 -0.76 6.85
N THR A 245 -22.33 0.03 5.83
CA THR A 245 -22.34 -0.45 4.44
C THR A 245 -20.93 -0.80 3.96
N LEU A 246 -19.90 -0.02 4.35
CA LEU A 246 -18.50 -0.36 4.09
C LEU A 246 -18.06 -1.66 4.77
N LEU A 247 -18.55 -1.93 5.99
CA LEU A 247 -18.29 -3.22 6.65
C LEU A 247 -18.86 -4.40 5.85
N LEU A 248 -20.05 -4.24 5.25
CA LEU A 248 -20.62 -5.24 4.35
C LEU A 248 -19.80 -5.39 3.07
N ASP A 249 -19.33 -4.28 2.49
CA ASP A 249 -18.49 -4.30 1.30
C ASP A 249 -17.23 -5.14 1.56
N VAL A 250 -16.51 -4.89 2.66
CA VAL A 250 -15.26 -5.62 2.96
C VAL A 250 -15.51 -7.08 3.35
N LEU A 251 -16.64 -7.40 3.98
CA LEU A 251 -17.02 -8.77 4.30
C LEU A 251 -17.31 -9.59 3.04
N SER A 252 -18.03 -8.99 2.10
CA SER A 252 -18.60 -9.72 0.94
C SER A 252 -17.79 -9.60 -0.34
N GLY A 253 -16.88 -8.63 -0.43
CA GLY A 253 -16.18 -8.28 -1.67
C GLY A 253 -17.12 -7.72 -2.74
N LYS A 254 -18.34 -7.30 -2.36
CA LYS A 254 -19.41 -6.85 -3.27
C LYS A 254 -20.17 -5.68 -2.67
N HIS A 255 -20.76 -4.83 -3.51
CA HIS A 255 -21.59 -3.73 -3.06
C HIS A 255 -23.06 -4.17 -2.85
N ILE A 256 -23.34 -4.78 -1.69
CA ILE A 256 -24.64 -5.40 -1.37
C ILE A 256 -25.56 -4.40 -0.64
N PRO A 257 -26.81 -4.19 -1.10
CA PRO A 257 -27.79 -3.38 -0.37
C PRO A 257 -27.99 -3.88 1.06
N PRO A 258 -28.01 -2.98 2.08
CA PRO A 258 -28.17 -3.37 3.49
C PRO A 258 -29.41 -4.21 3.77
N SER A 259 -30.53 -3.99 3.07
CA SER A 259 -31.74 -4.81 3.22
C SER A 259 -31.45 -6.29 2.94
N HIS A 260 -30.79 -6.60 1.82
CA HIS A 260 -30.45 -7.97 1.45
C HIS A 260 -29.42 -8.58 2.41
N ALA A 261 -28.43 -7.79 2.83
CA ALA A 261 -27.42 -8.28 3.77
C ALA A 261 -28.01 -8.59 5.16
N LEU A 262 -28.93 -7.75 5.66
CA LEU A 262 -29.60 -7.98 6.94
C LEU A 262 -30.48 -9.23 6.93
N ASP A 263 -31.13 -9.53 5.81
CA ASP A 263 -31.87 -10.79 5.63
C ASP A 263 -30.94 -12.01 5.71
N LEU A 264 -29.79 -11.97 5.00
CA LEU A 264 -28.77 -13.03 5.07
C LEU A 264 -28.20 -13.22 6.49
N ILE A 265 -27.97 -12.13 7.22
CA ILE A 265 -27.50 -12.16 8.61
C ILE A 265 -28.55 -12.81 9.52
N ARG A 266 -29.82 -12.43 9.36
CA ARG A 266 -30.94 -12.97 10.15
C ARG A 266 -31.13 -14.46 9.92
N ASP A 267 -30.98 -14.91 8.68
CA ASP A 267 -31.09 -16.32 8.29
C ASP A 267 -29.85 -17.14 8.65
N ARG A 268 -28.87 -16.54 9.33
CA ARG A 268 -27.57 -17.15 9.72
C ARG A 268 -26.79 -17.71 8.54
N ASN A 269 -27.00 -17.16 7.35
CA ASN A 269 -26.33 -17.61 6.12
C ASN A 269 -25.01 -16.85 5.92
N PHE A 270 -24.10 -16.98 6.88
CA PHE A 270 -22.81 -16.30 6.90
C PHE A 270 -21.94 -16.64 5.68
N LEU A 271 -22.04 -17.88 5.19
CA LEU A 271 -21.33 -18.38 4.02
C LEU A 271 -21.69 -17.63 2.74
N MET A 272 -22.95 -17.20 2.57
CA MET A 272 -23.37 -16.43 1.40
C MET A 272 -23.06 -14.94 1.50
N LEU A 273 -22.88 -14.42 2.71
CA LEU A 273 -22.48 -13.03 2.92
C LEU A 273 -20.97 -12.84 2.77
N THR A 274 -20.18 -13.83 3.18
CA THR A 274 -18.72 -13.74 3.21
C THR A 274 -18.15 -13.98 1.81
N ASP A 275 -17.14 -13.19 1.46
CA ASP A 275 -16.40 -13.38 0.21
C ASP A 275 -15.73 -14.76 0.19
N SER A 276 -16.01 -15.56 -0.83
CA SER A 276 -15.42 -16.88 -1.02
C SER A 276 -13.89 -16.82 -1.14
N CYS A 277 -13.33 -15.70 -1.59
CA CYS A 277 -11.88 -15.51 -1.68
C CYS A 277 -11.20 -15.37 -0.30
N LEU A 278 -11.96 -15.27 0.78
CA LEU A 278 -11.46 -15.20 2.16
C LEU A 278 -11.54 -16.55 2.89
N GLU A 279 -11.90 -17.63 2.20
CA GLU A 279 -11.92 -18.97 2.77
C GLU A 279 -10.54 -19.34 3.34
N GLY A 280 -10.52 -19.77 4.60
CA GLY A 280 -9.28 -20.06 5.34
C GLY A 280 -8.52 -18.84 5.91
N GLN A 281 -8.92 -17.61 5.58
CA GLN A 281 -8.31 -16.39 6.13
C GLN A 281 -9.10 -15.80 7.32
N ILE A 282 -10.41 -16.05 7.39
CA ILE A 282 -11.29 -15.56 8.46
C ILE A 282 -11.53 -16.67 9.48
N SER A 283 -11.28 -16.41 10.77
CA SER A 283 -11.80 -17.25 11.85
C SER A 283 -13.30 -16.99 12.05
N ASN A 284 -14.06 -18.01 12.46
CA ASN A 284 -15.50 -17.86 12.69
C ASN A 284 -15.80 -16.77 13.74
N GLU A 285 -14.95 -16.62 14.73
CA GLU A 285 -15.07 -15.60 15.77
C GLU A 285 -14.90 -14.19 15.21
N ASP A 286 -13.83 -13.94 14.44
CA ASP A 286 -13.52 -12.61 13.89
C ASP A 286 -14.59 -12.20 12.86
N GLY A 287 -15.01 -13.13 12.01
CA GLY A 287 -16.09 -12.91 11.03
C GLY A 287 -17.42 -12.58 11.71
N THR A 288 -17.76 -13.31 12.77
CA THR A 288 -18.99 -13.06 13.56
C THR A 288 -18.95 -11.68 14.21
N GLU A 289 -17.81 -11.28 14.75
CA GLU A 289 -17.68 -9.98 15.42
C GLU A 289 -17.79 -8.82 14.43
N LEU A 290 -17.20 -8.94 13.22
CA LEU A 290 -17.36 -7.91 12.20
C LEU A 290 -18.81 -7.82 11.69
N VAL A 291 -19.51 -8.95 11.53
CA VAL A 291 -20.95 -8.96 11.19
C VAL A 291 -21.80 -8.32 12.29
N ARG A 292 -21.50 -8.57 13.57
CA ARG A 292 -22.17 -7.91 14.70
C ARG A 292 -21.96 -6.41 14.67
N LEU A 293 -20.73 -5.96 14.39
CA LEU A 293 -20.42 -4.55 14.27
C LEU A 293 -21.18 -3.90 13.10
N ALA A 294 -21.22 -4.55 11.93
CA ALA A 294 -22.01 -4.11 10.79
C ALA A 294 -23.50 -3.99 11.13
N SER A 295 -24.06 -5.01 11.81
CA SER A 295 -25.46 -5.02 12.26
C SER A 295 -25.77 -3.88 13.23
N ARG A 296 -24.83 -3.51 14.11
CA ARG A 296 -24.98 -2.36 15.02
C ARG A 296 -24.91 -1.02 14.28
N CYS A 297 -24.04 -0.91 13.28
CA CYS A 297 -23.96 0.31 12.45
C CYS A 297 -25.22 0.51 11.61
N LEU A 298 -25.82 -0.58 11.12
CA LEU A 298 -26.99 -0.57 10.24
C LEU A 298 -28.33 -0.56 10.99
N GLN A 299 -28.34 -0.30 12.30
CA GLN A 299 -29.57 -0.16 13.07
C GLN A 299 -30.47 0.92 12.49
N TYR A 300 -31.77 0.64 12.46
CA TYR A 300 -32.77 1.58 11.96
C TYR A 300 -32.78 2.87 12.80
N GLU A 301 -32.77 2.71 14.13
CA GLU A 301 -32.73 3.82 15.08
C GLU A 301 -31.32 4.43 15.17
N PRO A 302 -31.13 5.72 14.80
CA PRO A 302 -29.79 6.32 14.76
C PRO A 302 -29.05 6.29 16.10
N ARG A 303 -29.78 6.42 17.21
CA ARG A 303 -29.24 6.44 18.58
C ARG A 303 -28.65 5.10 19.05
N GLU A 304 -28.96 4.00 18.37
CA GLU A 304 -28.46 2.66 18.73
C GLU A 304 -27.13 2.33 18.04
N ARG A 305 -26.74 3.17 17.06
CA ARG A 305 -25.51 3.01 16.31
C ARG A 305 -24.30 3.41 17.18
N PRO A 306 -23.15 2.73 17.06
CA PRO A 306 -21.95 3.07 17.80
C PRO A 306 -21.39 4.44 17.40
N ASN A 307 -20.67 5.10 18.30
CA ASN A 307 -19.87 6.28 17.93
C ASN A 307 -18.51 5.86 17.34
N PRO A 308 -17.76 6.76 16.67
CA PRO A 308 -16.47 6.44 16.06
C PRO A 308 -15.44 5.82 17.04
N LYS A 309 -15.39 6.31 18.28
CA LYS A 309 -14.50 5.76 19.32
C LYS A 309 -14.83 4.29 19.63
N SER A 310 -16.13 3.95 19.68
CA SER A 310 -16.57 2.55 19.81
C SER A 310 -16.25 1.70 18.58
N LEU A 311 -16.26 2.27 17.37
CA LEU A 311 -15.81 1.56 16.17
C LEU A 311 -14.33 1.18 16.27
N VAL A 312 -13.47 2.15 16.63
CA VAL A 312 -12.03 1.91 16.81
C VAL A 312 -11.77 0.85 17.88
N ALA A 313 -12.44 0.94 19.03
CA ALA A 313 -12.32 -0.04 20.11
C ALA A 313 -12.77 -1.45 19.70
N ALA A 314 -13.78 -1.57 18.83
CA ALA A 314 -14.26 -2.87 18.32
C ALA A 314 -13.33 -3.46 17.23
N LEU A 315 -12.70 -2.61 16.42
CA LEU A 315 -11.87 -3.04 15.28
C LEU A 315 -10.40 -3.29 15.63
N ALA A 316 -9.88 -2.64 16.68
CA ALA A 316 -8.48 -2.79 17.09
C ALA A 316 -8.12 -4.24 17.48
N PRO A 317 -8.95 -4.99 18.25
CA PRO A 317 -8.64 -6.38 18.61
C PRO A 317 -8.69 -7.35 17.42
N LEU A 318 -9.37 -6.98 16.33
CA LEU A 318 -9.54 -7.84 15.16
C LEU A 318 -8.32 -7.80 14.23
N GLN A 319 -7.42 -6.82 14.38
CA GLN A 319 -6.30 -6.61 13.45
C GLN A 319 -5.39 -7.84 13.35
N LYS A 320 -4.91 -8.11 12.12
CA LYS A 320 -4.00 -9.21 11.79
C LYS A 320 -2.81 -8.67 11.01
N GLU A 321 -1.68 -9.36 11.08
CA GLU A 321 -0.46 -9.02 10.31
C GLU A 321 -0.06 -7.54 10.46
N ILE A 322 -0.16 -6.98 11.67
CA ILE A 322 0.05 -5.54 11.94
C ILE A 322 1.45 -5.09 11.48
N GLU A 323 2.46 -5.93 11.72
CA GLU A 323 3.85 -5.70 11.34
C GLU A 323 4.10 -5.77 9.83
N VAL A 324 3.17 -6.35 9.05
CA VAL A 324 3.33 -6.46 7.60
C VAL A 324 2.96 -5.13 6.94
N PRO A 325 3.85 -4.50 6.15
CA PRO A 325 3.57 -3.24 5.50
C PRO A 325 2.40 -3.32 4.50
N SER A 326 1.66 -2.22 4.36
CA SER A 326 0.44 -2.21 3.53
C SER A 326 0.71 -2.48 2.05
N TYR A 327 1.83 -2.00 1.50
CA TYR A 327 2.23 -2.32 0.11
C TYR A 327 2.42 -3.83 -0.11
N VAL A 328 2.92 -4.57 0.90
CA VAL A 328 3.07 -6.04 0.84
C VAL A 328 1.69 -6.72 0.89
N LEU A 329 0.80 -6.25 1.76
CA LEU A 329 -0.56 -6.80 1.85
C LEU A 329 -1.37 -6.55 0.57
N MET A 330 -1.14 -5.41 -0.08
CA MET A 330 -1.80 -5.01 -1.32
C MET A 330 -1.13 -5.60 -2.57
N GLY A 331 0.07 -6.16 -2.47
CA GLY A 331 0.85 -6.62 -3.63
C GLY A 331 1.27 -5.47 -4.56
N ILE A 332 1.44 -4.25 -4.01
CA ILE A 332 1.87 -3.08 -4.76
C ILE A 332 3.40 -3.18 -4.97
N PRO A 333 3.89 -3.05 -6.21
CA PRO A 333 5.32 -2.89 -6.46
C PRO A 333 5.74 -1.53 -5.88
N HIS A 334 6.26 -1.53 -4.65
CA HIS A 334 6.80 -0.32 -4.06
C HIS A 334 8.20 -0.07 -4.63
N GLY A 335 8.58 1.20 -4.81
CA GLY A 335 9.94 1.58 -5.23
C GLY A 335 11.02 1.10 -4.25
N ASP A 336 10.57 0.76 -3.03
CA ASP A 336 11.27 -0.06 -2.04
C ASP A 336 10.79 -1.52 -2.12
N ALA A 337 10.94 -2.13 -3.29
CA ALA A 337 11.37 -3.53 -3.31
C ALA A 337 12.55 -3.59 -2.33
N PRO A 338 12.61 -4.58 -1.41
CA PRO A 338 13.58 -4.58 -0.34
C PRO A 338 14.91 -4.11 -0.90
N THR A 339 15.40 -2.95 -0.43
CA THR A 339 16.78 -2.59 -0.70
C THR A 339 17.56 -3.83 -0.34
N LEU A 340 18.45 -4.23 -1.23
CA LEU A 340 19.17 -5.49 -1.13
C LEU A 340 19.90 -5.65 0.22
N GLU A 341 20.00 -4.58 1.01
CA GLU A 341 20.35 -4.55 2.43
C GLU A 341 19.49 -5.48 3.33
N SER A 342 18.30 -5.93 2.91
CA SER A 342 17.48 -6.91 3.64
C SER A 342 17.41 -8.31 3.01
N LEU A 343 18.01 -8.54 1.84
CA LEU A 343 18.23 -9.89 1.34
C LEU A 343 19.50 -10.41 2.01
N SER A 344 19.39 -11.46 2.83
CA SER A 344 20.56 -12.21 3.26
C SER A 344 21.11 -13.00 2.06
N LEU A 345 21.78 -12.32 1.13
CA LEU A 345 22.46 -12.96 0.02
C LEU A 345 23.66 -13.74 0.55
N SER A 346 23.94 -14.89 -0.08
CA SER A 346 25.22 -15.56 0.15
C SER A 346 26.38 -14.70 -0.36
N PRO A 347 27.64 -15.00 0.04
CA PRO A 347 28.80 -14.28 -0.48
C PRO A 347 28.86 -14.23 -2.01
N LEU A 348 28.35 -15.28 -2.70
CA LEU A 348 28.26 -15.30 -4.15
C LEU A 348 27.17 -14.36 -4.68
N GLY A 349 25.98 -14.38 -4.06
CA GLY A 349 24.89 -13.47 -4.43
C GLY A 349 25.28 -12.00 -4.29
N GLU A 350 25.99 -11.65 -3.21
CA GLU A 350 26.48 -10.28 -2.97
C GLU A 350 27.55 -9.88 -4.01
N ALA A 351 28.47 -10.78 -4.34
CA ALA A 351 29.49 -10.54 -5.37
C ALA A 351 28.85 -10.30 -6.76
N CYS A 352 27.84 -11.10 -7.11
CA CYS A 352 27.08 -10.94 -8.36
C CYS A 352 26.28 -9.65 -8.39
N PHE A 353 25.67 -9.23 -7.27
CA PHE A 353 24.98 -7.95 -7.18
C PHE A 353 25.91 -6.75 -7.37
N ARG A 354 27.08 -6.78 -6.72
CA ARG A 354 28.08 -5.71 -6.82
C ARG A 354 28.87 -5.72 -8.12
N MET A 355 28.65 -6.72 -8.98
CA MET A 355 29.47 -6.97 -10.17
C MET A 355 30.96 -7.11 -9.84
N ASP A 356 31.29 -7.68 -8.67
CA ASP A 356 32.67 -7.97 -8.29
C ASP A 356 33.12 -9.30 -8.92
N LEU A 357 33.51 -9.23 -10.19
CA LEU A 357 33.93 -10.40 -10.96
C LEU A 357 35.12 -11.13 -10.31
N THR A 358 35.97 -10.42 -9.55
CA THR A 358 37.11 -11.02 -8.86
C THR A 358 36.63 -11.87 -7.68
N ALA A 359 35.70 -11.36 -6.88
CA ALA A 359 35.09 -12.14 -5.81
C ALA A 359 34.31 -13.36 -6.35
N ILE A 360 33.57 -13.20 -7.44
CA ILE A 360 32.87 -14.33 -8.10
C ILE A 360 33.88 -15.40 -8.52
N HIS A 361 35.02 -15.02 -9.11
CA HIS A 361 36.09 -15.94 -9.53
C HIS A 361 36.63 -16.76 -8.36
N GLU A 362 37.01 -16.10 -7.27
CA GLU A 362 37.55 -16.75 -6.07
C GLU A 362 36.55 -17.73 -5.45
N ILE A 363 35.26 -17.36 -5.42
CA ILE A 363 34.20 -18.21 -4.91
C ILE A 363 33.99 -19.45 -5.80
N LEU A 364 33.92 -19.29 -7.13
CA LEU A 364 33.76 -20.43 -8.07
C LEU A 364 34.98 -21.36 -8.08
N GLU A 365 36.18 -20.84 -7.84
CA GLU A 365 37.39 -21.66 -7.70
C GLU A 365 37.32 -22.51 -6.43
N LYS A 366 36.91 -21.89 -5.31
CA LYS A 366 36.79 -22.54 -3.99
C LYS A 366 35.65 -23.56 -3.89
N ILE A 367 34.48 -23.28 -4.50
CA ILE A 367 33.34 -24.22 -4.55
C ILE A 367 33.72 -25.47 -5.35
N GLY A 368 34.50 -25.31 -6.42
CA GLY A 368 34.93 -26.42 -7.25
C GLY A 368 33.76 -27.06 -7.99
N TYR A 369 33.70 -28.39 -7.96
CA TYR A 369 32.64 -29.21 -8.58
C TYR A 369 31.70 -29.85 -7.55
N LYS A 370 31.67 -29.34 -6.30
CA LYS A 370 30.88 -29.94 -5.20
C LYS A 370 29.38 -30.00 -5.49
N ASP A 371 28.89 -29.13 -6.37
CA ASP A 371 27.47 -29.07 -6.74
C ASP A 371 27.11 -29.95 -7.95
N ASP A 372 28.08 -30.63 -8.57
CA ASP A 372 27.84 -31.54 -9.69
C ASP A 372 27.42 -32.96 -9.21
N GLU A 373 27.39 -33.24 -7.90
CA GLU A 373 27.22 -34.59 -7.29
C GLU A 373 25.89 -35.30 -7.59
N GLY A 374 24.92 -34.66 -8.25
CA GLY A 374 23.68 -35.30 -8.73
C GLY A 374 23.61 -35.60 -10.23
N THR A 375 24.57 -35.08 -11.01
CA THR A 375 24.60 -35.25 -12.49
C THR A 375 25.51 -36.41 -12.90
N ALA A 376 26.32 -36.92 -11.97
CA ALA A 376 27.20 -38.05 -12.16
C ALA A 376 26.45 -39.38 -11.94
N ASN A 377 25.42 -39.66 -12.74
CA ASN A 377 24.88 -41.02 -12.83
C ASN A 377 25.79 -41.90 -13.69
N GLU A 378 26.41 -42.87 -13.01
CA GLU A 378 26.93 -44.15 -13.50
C GLU A 378 27.83 -44.13 -14.74
N LEU A 379 29.13 -43.91 -14.50
CA LEU A 379 30.16 -44.52 -15.35
C LEU A 379 30.09 -46.04 -15.18
N SER A 380 29.24 -46.68 -15.98
CA SER A 380 29.31 -48.12 -16.19
C SER A 380 30.72 -48.49 -16.66
N PHE A 381 31.19 -49.66 -16.23
CA PHE A 381 32.55 -50.20 -16.42
C PHE A 381 33.00 -50.37 -17.89
N GLN A 382 32.26 -49.81 -18.86
CA GLN A 382 32.47 -49.93 -20.30
C GLN A 382 33.10 -48.68 -20.98
N MET A 383 33.35 -47.57 -20.28
CA MET A 383 33.84 -46.32 -20.91
C MET A 383 35.23 -45.88 -20.41
N TRP A 384 36.27 -46.48 -20.99
CA TRP A 384 37.64 -45.94 -20.98
C TRP A 384 38.12 -45.78 -22.43
N THR A 385 37.42 -44.95 -23.21
CA THR A 385 37.76 -44.64 -24.62
C THR A 385 38.72 -43.44 -24.70
N SER A 386 39.54 -43.37 -25.75
CA SER A 386 40.46 -42.22 -25.99
C SER A 386 39.73 -40.87 -25.96
N GLN A 387 38.51 -40.83 -26.49
CA GLN A 387 37.68 -39.63 -26.55
C GLN A 387 37.25 -39.13 -25.15
N MET A 388 36.87 -40.02 -24.23
CA MET A 388 36.59 -39.65 -22.84
C MET A 388 37.80 -39.01 -22.16
N GLN A 389 39.00 -39.57 -22.42
CA GLN A 389 40.24 -39.06 -21.86
C GLN A 389 40.58 -37.66 -22.40
N GLU A 390 40.35 -37.41 -23.69
CA GLU A 390 40.52 -36.09 -24.31
C GLU A 390 39.55 -35.05 -23.76
N THR A 391 38.28 -35.41 -23.58
CA THR A 391 37.26 -34.53 -22.95
C THR A 391 37.67 -34.18 -21.52
N LEU A 392 38.07 -35.17 -20.72
CA LEU A 392 38.51 -34.94 -19.35
C LEU A 392 39.81 -34.11 -19.27
N ASN A 393 40.72 -34.29 -20.24
CA ASN A 393 41.93 -33.49 -20.35
C ASN A 393 41.63 -32.03 -20.71
N SER A 394 40.66 -31.79 -21.60
CA SER A 394 40.22 -30.44 -21.99
C SER A 394 39.58 -29.71 -20.80
N LYS A 395 38.74 -30.38 -20.02
CA LYS A 395 38.22 -29.87 -18.74
C LYS A 395 39.34 -29.47 -17.77
N LYS A 396 40.33 -30.35 -17.57
CA LYS A 396 41.47 -30.08 -16.67
C LYS A 396 42.31 -28.88 -17.13
N LYS A 397 42.55 -28.76 -18.45
CA LYS A 397 43.25 -27.60 -19.02
C LYS A 397 42.45 -26.31 -18.81
N GLY A 398 41.14 -26.35 -19.05
CA GLY A 398 40.23 -25.22 -18.79
C GLY A 398 40.24 -24.81 -17.33
N ASP A 399 40.17 -25.76 -16.40
CA ASP A 399 40.25 -25.48 -14.96
C ASP A 399 41.60 -24.89 -14.54
N SER A 400 42.69 -25.33 -15.15
CA SER A 400 44.01 -24.74 -14.93
C SER A 400 44.06 -23.31 -15.45
N ALA A 401 43.61 -23.06 -16.68
CA ALA A 401 43.56 -21.73 -17.27
C ALA A 401 42.68 -20.76 -16.45
N PHE A 402 41.49 -21.22 -16.06
CA PHE A 402 40.56 -20.48 -15.21
C PHE A 402 41.21 -20.09 -13.86
N ARG A 403 41.90 -21.03 -13.20
CA ARG A 403 42.62 -20.75 -11.93
C ARG A 403 43.71 -19.70 -12.10
N HIS A 404 44.44 -19.75 -13.22
CA HIS A 404 45.50 -18.78 -13.53
C HIS A 404 44.98 -17.49 -14.16
N LYS A 405 43.65 -17.28 -14.20
CA LYS A 405 42.97 -16.11 -14.78
C LYS A 405 43.29 -15.89 -16.28
N ASP A 406 43.67 -16.95 -17.00
CA ASP A 406 43.76 -16.96 -18.45
C ASP A 406 42.39 -17.31 -19.04
N PHE A 407 41.51 -16.32 -19.08
CA PHE A 407 40.10 -16.51 -19.44
C PHE A 407 39.90 -16.90 -20.91
N ASN A 408 40.78 -16.44 -21.81
CA ASN A 408 40.71 -16.83 -23.23
C ASN A 408 41.03 -18.31 -23.41
N ALA A 409 42.14 -18.79 -22.83
CA ALA A 409 42.47 -20.21 -22.87
C ALA A 409 41.43 -21.07 -22.13
N ALA A 410 40.83 -20.55 -21.05
CA ALA A 410 39.74 -21.22 -20.35
C ALA A 410 38.50 -21.38 -21.26
N ILE A 411 38.09 -20.32 -21.96
CA ILE A 411 36.97 -20.35 -22.91
C ILE A 411 37.21 -21.39 -24.00
N GLU A 412 38.39 -21.43 -24.61
CA GLU A 412 38.73 -22.41 -25.65
C GLU A 412 38.64 -23.84 -25.13
N CYS A 413 39.26 -24.12 -23.99
CA CYS A 413 39.28 -25.46 -23.40
C CYS A 413 37.89 -25.93 -22.94
N TYR A 414 37.09 -25.05 -22.34
CA TYR A 414 35.71 -25.37 -21.95
C TYR A 414 34.79 -25.53 -23.16
N THR A 415 35.02 -24.78 -24.24
CA THR A 415 34.27 -24.97 -25.49
C THR A 415 34.57 -26.32 -26.12
N GLN A 416 35.84 -26.74 -26.17
CA GLN A 416 36.20 -28.10 -26.60
C GLN A 416 35.54 -29.17 -25.74
N PHE A 417 35.47 -28.97 -24.41
CA PHE A 417 34.75 -29.91 -23.53
C PHE A 417 33.27 -30.01 -23.86
N ILE A 418 32.61 -28.88 -24.10
CA ILE A 418 31.16 -28.80 -24.37
C ILE A 418 30.83 -29.34 -25.76
N ASP A 419 31.59 -28.98 -26.79
CA ASP A 419 31.33 -29.35 -28.18
C ASP A 419 31.47 -30.87 -28.42
N VAL A 420 32.38 -31.52 -27.68
CA VAL A 420 32.53 -32.99 -27.74
C VAL A 420 31.31 -33.70 -27.14
N GLY A 421 30.58 -33.05 -26.22
CA GLY A 421 29.24 -33.48 -25.77
C GLY A 421 29.17 -34.81 -25.02
N THR A 422 30.32 -35.43 -24.67
CA THR A 422 30.33 -36.73 -23.97
C THR A 422 29.97 -36.63 -22.49
N MET A 423 30.14 -35.45 -21.89
CA MET A 423 29.76 -35.17 -20.50
C MET A 423 29.17 -33.77 -20.40
N VAL A 424 28.16 -33.62 -19.54
CA VAL A 424 27.53 -32.33 -19.26
C VAL A 424 27.88 -31.94 -17.83
N SER A 425 28.36 -30.72 -17.62
CA SER A 425 28.75 -30.21 -16.30
C SER A 425 28.28 -28.77 -16.13
N PRO A 426 27.33 -28.48 -15.22
CA PRO A 426 26.84 -27.12 -15.00
C PRO A 426 27.97 -26.20 -14.49
N THR A 427 28.92 -26.73 -13.74
CA THR A 427 30.11 -26.00 -13.29
C THR A 427 31.00 -25.53 -14.46
N VAL A 428 31.14 -26.32 -15.53
CA VAL A 428 31.90 -25.89 -16.72
C VAL A 428 31.22 -24.69 -17.40
N PHE A 429 29.90 -24.73 -17.56
CA PHE A 429 29.13 -23.59 -18.08
C PHE A 429 29.26 -22.36 -17.18
N ALA A 430 29.17 -22.51 -15.86
CA ALA A 430 29.34 -21.41 -14.91
C ALA A 430 30.73 -20.75 -15.00
N ARG A 431 31.80 -21.54 -15.11
CA ARG A 431 33.17 -21.01 -15.24
C ARG A 431 33.42 -20.35 -16.59
N ARG A 432 32.88 -20.92 -17.68
CA ARG A 432 32.96 -20.31 -19.02
C ARG A 432 32.14 -19.02 -19.09
N CYS A 433 30.97 -18.97 -18.44
CA CYS A 433 30.17 -17.76 -18.26
C CYS A 433 30.98 -16.63 -17.60
N LEU A 434 31.62 -16.89 -16.46
CA LEU A 434 32.47 -15.86 -15.83
C LEU A 434 33.66 -15.47 -16.72
N SER A 435 34.25 -16.43 -17.43
CA SER A 435 35.35 -16.15 -18.36
C SER A 435 34.92 -15.22 -19.50
N TYR A 436 33.69 -15.39 -20.01
CA TYR A 436 33.07 -14.49 -20.97
C TYR A 436 32.84 -13.09 -20.37
N LEU A 437 32.34 -12.99 -19.14
CA LEU A 437 32.19 -11.69 -18.45
C LEU A 437 33.53 -10.97 -18.27
N MET A 438 34.57 -11.70 -17.86
CA MET A 438 35.93 -11.17 -17.73
C MET A 438 36.56 -10.73 -19.06
N SER A 439 36.01 -11.21 -20.18
CA SER A 439 36.44 -10.91 -21.54
C SER A 439 35.50 -9.95 -22.28
N ASP A 440 34.61 -9.25 -21.54
CA ASP A 440 33.63 -8.29 -22.07
C ASP A 440 32.65 -8.88 -23.11
N MET A 441 32.23 -10.13 -22.90
CA MET A 441 31.30 -10.87 -23.75
C MET A 441 30.01 -11.26 -23.00
N PRO A 442 29.18 -10.30 -22.55
CA PRO A 442 28.06 -10.57 -21.66
C PRO A 442 26.91 -11.38 -22.31
N GLN A 443 26.73 -11.29 -23.64
CA GLN A 443 25.68 -12.04 -24.34
C GLN A 443 25.98 -13.55 -24.36
N GLN A 444 27.24 -13.92 -24.60
CA GLN A 444 27.71 -15.30 -24.56
C GLN A 444 27.66 -15.84 -23.13
N ALA A 445 28.01 -14.99 -22.15
CA ALA A 445 27.91 -15.34 -20.74
C ALA A 445 26.46 -15.65 -20.32
N LEU A 446 25.49 -14.84 -20.76
CA LEU A 446 24.07 -15.07 -20.46
C LEU A 446 23.59 -16.43 -21.00
N ASN A 447 24.00 -16.80 -22.21
CA ASN A 447 23.67 -18.11 -22.79
C ASN A 447 24.20 -19.25 -21.91
N ASP A 448 25.44 -19.16 -21.42
CA ASP A 448 26.03 -20.18 -20.56
C ASP A 448 25.36 -20.23 -19.18
N ALA A 449 24.99 -19.09 -18.60
CA ALA A 449 24.23 -19.05 -17.34
C ALA A 449 22.87 -19.75 -17.47
N MET A 450 22.16 -19.50 -18.58
CA MET A 450 20.89 -20.18 -18.87
C MET A 450 21.08 -21.68 -19.11
N GLN A 451 22.13 -22.10 -19.82
CA GLN A 451 22.42 -23.53 -20.00
C GLN A 451 22.73 -24.22 -18.66
N ALA A 452 23.50 -23.59 -17.78
CA ALA A 452 23.76 -24.11 -16.44
C ALA A 452 22.47 -24.30 -15.63
N GLN A 453 21.51 -23.38 -15.76
CA GLN A 453 20.20 -23.49 -15.12
C GLN A 453 19.33 -24.61 -15.71
N VAL A 454 19.38 -24.82 -17.04
CA VAL A 454 18.69 -25.95 -17.69
C VAL A 454 19.25 -27.29 -17.22
N ILE A 455 20.58 -27.38 -17.07
CA ILE A 455 21.27 -28.60 -16.61
C ILE A 455 20.98 -28.87 -15.13
N SER A 456 20.96 -27.82 -14.30
CA SER A 456 20.70 -27.94 -12.87
C SER A 456 19.72 -26.87 -12.38
N PRO A 457 18.40 -27.12 -12.51
CA PRO A 457 17.36 -26.11 -12.20
C PRO A 457 17.29 -25.72 -10.71
N THR A 458 17.83 -26.55 -9.83
CA THR A 458 17.86 -26.31 -8.38
C THR A 458 19.17 -25.68 -7.92
N TRP A 459 20.08 -25.32 -8.84
CA TRP A 459 21.41 -24.82 -8.52
C TRP A 459 21.45 -23.28 -8.44
N PRO A 460 21.63 -22.69 -7.24
CA PRO A 460 21.53 -21.24 -7.08
C PRO A 460 22.61 -20.43 -7.82
N THR A 461 23.81 -21.01 -7.98
CA THR A 461 24.94 -20.38 -8.68
C THR A 461 24.58 -19.98 -10.11
N ALA A 462 23.76 -20.78 -10.81
CA ALA A 462 23.33 -20.45 -12.17
C ALA A 462 22.49 -19.17 -12.21
N CYS A 463 21.54 -19.02 -11.27
CA CYS A 463 20.71 -17.82 -11.15
C CYS A 463 21.54 -16.58 -10.78
N TYR A 464 22.52 -16.72 -9.88
CA TYR A 464 23.40 -15.60 -9.52
C TYR A 464 24.30 -15.16 -10.67
N LEU A 465 24.83 -16.11 -11.46
CA LEU A 465 25.59 -15.77 -12.66
C LEU A 465 24.70 -15.14 -13.73
N GLN A 466 23.47 -15.62 -13.90
CA GLN A 466 22.49 -14.99 -14.78
C GLN A 466 22.27 -13.52 -14.37
N ALA A 467 22.09 -13.24 -13.08
CA ALA A 467 21.97 -11.87 -12.59
C ALA A 467 23.19 -11.01 -12.94
N ALA A 468 24.41 -11.52 -12.72
CA ALA A 468 25.64 -10.79 -13.09
C ALA A 468 25.70 -10.48 -14.60
N THR A 469 25.29 -11.43 -15.45
CA THR A 469 25.25 -11.19 -16.90
C THR A 469 24.19 -10.17 -17.32
N LEU A 470 23.01 -10.19 -16.69
CA LEU A 470 21.94 -9.23 -16.94
C LEU A 470 22.32 -7.82 -16.47
N PHE A 471 23.04 -7.69 -15.34
CA PHE A 471 23.61 -6.41 -14.93
C PHE A 471 24.62 -5.86 -15.93
N ALA A 472 25.50 -6.72 -16.47
CA ALA A 472 26.44 -6.32 -17.53
C ALA A 472 25.73 -5.85 -18.81
N LEU A 473 24.54 -6.39 -19.11
CA LEU A 473 23.70 -5.99 -20.24
C LEU A 473 22.81 -4.75 -19.96
N GLY A 474 22.84 -4.20 -18.75
CA GLY A 474 21.99 -3.06 -18.36
C GLY A 474 20.53 -3.40 -18.05
N MET A 475 20.19 -4.70 -18.01
CA MET A 475 18.84 -5.22 -17.73
C MET A 475 18.61 -5.36 -16.22
N LYS A 476 18.48 -4.22 -15.54
CA LYS A 476 18.50 -4.17 -14.06
C LYS A 476 17.33 -4.88 -13.39
N ASN A 477 16.14 -4.87 -13.98
CA ASN A 477 14.95 -5.46 -13.37
C ASN A 477 15.05 -7.00 -13.40
N GLU A 478 15.41 -7.53 -14.57
CA GLU A 478 15.60 -8.95 -14.82
C GLU A 478 16.77 -9.50 -13.99
N ALA A 479 17.85 -8.72 -13.83
CA ALA A 479 18.97 -9.08 -12.97
C ALA A 479 18.54 -9.22 -11.50
N GLN A 480 17.67 -8.33 -11.01
CA GLN A 480 17.14 -8.40 -9.65
C GLN A 480 16.20 -9.59 -9.44
N GLU A 481 15.40 -9.95 -10.44
CA GLU A 481 14.58 -11.17 -10.41
C GLU A 481 15.46 -12.42 -10.31
N ALA A 482 16.51 -12.51 -11.14
CA ALA A 482 17.46 -13.62 -11.09
C ALA A 482 18.19 -13.74 -9.73
N LEU A 483 18.53 -12.62 -9.07
CA LEU A 483 19.08 -12.63 -7.70
C LEU A 483 18.09 -13.18 -6.67
N LYS A 484 16.82 -12.79 -6.76
CA LYS A 484 15.76 -13.28 -5.86
C LYS A 484 15.54 -14.78 -6.04
N ASP A 485 15.53 -15.25 -7.27
CA ASP A 485 15.41 -16.67 -7.59
C ASP A 485 16.58 -17.48 -7.03
N GLY A 486 17.81 -16.96 -7.17
CA GLY A 486 19.01 -17.57 -6.56
C GLY A 486 18.91 -17.67 -5.04
N SER A 487 18.52 -16.57 -4.37
CA SER A 487 18.35 -16.55 -2.91
C SER A 487 17.25 -17.51 -2.43
N ALA A 488 16.14 -17.60 -3.16
CA ALA A 488 15.06 -18.53 -2.85
C ALA A 488 15.51 -20.00 -2.99
N LEU A 489 16.31 -20.32 -4.00
CA LEU A 489 16.87 -21.67 -4.17
C LEU A 489 17.86 -22.03 -3.05
N GLU A 490 18.72 -21.09 -2.62
CA GLU A 490 19.61 -21.31 -1.47
C GLU A 490 18.84 -21.54 -0.16
N ALA A 491 17.81 -20.72 0.10
CA ALA A 491 16.98 -20.89 1.29
C ALA A 491 16.30 -22.27 1.33
N ARG A 492 15.82 -22.77 0.18
CA ARG A 492 15.27 -24.12 0.04
C ARG A 492 16.31 -25.21 0.24
N ARG A 493 17.54 -25.01 -0.24
CA ARG A 493 18.66 -25.95 -0.07
C ARG A 493 19.11 -26.05 1.39
N ASN A 494 19.11 -24.94 2.12
CA ASN A 494 19.54 -24.88 3.52
C ASN A 494 18.42 -25.22 4.53
N GLY A 495 17.14 -25.15 4.12
CA GLY A 495 15.97 -25.43 4.97
C GLY A 495 15.37 -26.83 4.84
N GLY A 496 15.97 -27.73 4.06
CA GLY A 496 15.54 -29.13 3.96
C GLY A 496 15.84 -29.94 5.24
N PRO A 497 15.04 -30.97 5.58
CA PRO A 497 15.25 -31.76 6.79
C PRO A 497 16.54 -32.59 6.63
N GLY A 498 17.61 -32.17 7.32
CA GLY A 498 18.92 -32.78 7.20
C GLY A 498 19.96 -32.19 8.14
N ASN A 499 19.67 -32.20 9.44
CA ASN A 499 20.62 -32.48 10.53
C ASN A 499 19.86 -32.73 11.83
#